data_AF-A0A955SJ13-F1
#
_entry.id   AF-A0A955SJ13-F1
#
_cell.length_a   1.000
_cell.length_b   1.000
_cell.length_c   1.000
_cell.angle_alpha   90.00
_cell.angle_beta   90.00
_cell.angle_gamma   90.00
#
_symmetry.space_group_name_H-M   'P 1'
#
loop_
_entity.id
_entity.type
_entity.pdbx_description
1 polymer ?
#
loop_
_entity_poly.entity_id
_entity_poly.type
_entity_poly.pdbx_seq_one_letter_code
_entity_poly.pdbx_strand_id
1 'polypeptide(L)'
;MNDFLQLMVSTPQKTILCAIVFGMACAPYAWAIGQESDSSITQVETWSATARSLPETEAEHVIVFALEGIGNGSIQDGTMPVLNRMSREGSVAWSATSISPALTVPAMASLVTGLPVEKHQITQEWETYDFSRAFLRAPTLFDYMDLAGGRDTAIFWMDERFYQLARPEIYIDAQMCGQSKPNCQPEAMVEYIHDYLRKVTSERGHGFRLFTVPHLLLVHFPTAAQAGLKNGWDSQAYRQAREAVDTAIGRIVSLYQEFEALTTTMVVVTGLNPGNHGSTEGPGSSTGAFKGSMTVPFIAWGANIKSGYHIKNPVSILDTSATVLQALGLETHTEWDSHAIEEIFQKKPARRTTDNESDIQKTAIR
;
A
#
# COMPACT_ATOMS: atom_id res chain seq x y z
N MET A 1 -20.88 26.09 60.77
CA MET A 1 -20.67 27.40 60.14
C MET A 1 -21.19 27.25 58.71
N ASN A 2 -22.42 27.77 58.53
CA ASN A 2 -23.36 27.76 57.40
C ASN A 2 -22.74 27.60 56.00
N ASP A 3 -23.15 26.65 55.15
CA ASP A 3 -24.44 26.47 54.43
C ASP A 3 -24.57 27.28 53.11
N PHE A 4 -25.24 26.64 52.14
CA PHE A 4 -25.79 27.09 50.83
C PHE A 4 -24.85 27.12 49.61
N LEU A 5 -25.28 26.80 48.37
CA LEU A 5 -26.27 25.89 47.76
C LEU A 5 -26.08 26.05 46.23
N GLN A 6 -26.52 25.06 45.46
CA GLN A 6 -26.52 25.00 43.99
C GLN A 6 -27.39 26.07 43.27
N LEU A 7 -27.20 26.12 41.93
CA LEU A 7 -28.22 26.12 40.85
C LEU A 7 -28.42 27.38 39.96
N MET A 8 -28.52 27.08 38.65
CA MET A 8 -29.37 27.67 37.57
C MET A 8 -28.77 28.61 36.48
N VAL A 9 -28.68 28.06 35.25
CA VAL A 9 -29.48 28.36 34.04
C VAL A 9 -29.57 29.81 33.47
N SER A 10 -29.38 29.87 32.13
CA SER A 10 -29.99 30.77 31.11
C SER A 10 -29.17 31.90 30.46
N THR A 11 -29.32 31.95 29.13
CA THR A 11 -28.95 32.98 28.14
C THR A 11 -29.62 34.34 28.40
N PRO A 12 -29.13 35.42 27.77
CA PRO A 12 -30.02 36.09 26.79
C PRO A 12 -29.35 36.72 25.55
N GLN A 13 -30.21 36.92 24.56
CA GLN A 13 -30.09 37.60 23.26
C GLN A 13 -30.56 39.07 23.38
N LYS A 14 -30.03 40.02 22.58
CA LYS A 14 -30.60 41.36 22.23
C LYS A 14 -29.66 42.05 21.22
N THR A 15 -29.96 42.19 19.92
CA THR A 15 -30.86 43.14 19.21
C THR A 15 -30.53 44.62 19.42
N ILE A 16 -30.02 45.31 18.38
CA ILE A 16 -30.16 46.77 18.21
C ILE A 16 -30.59 47.07 16.77
N LEU A 17 -31.65 47.85 16.67
CA LEU A 17 -32.37 48.30 15.48
C LEU A 17 -32.02 49.77 15.17
N CYS A 18 -31.87 50.07 13.88
CA CYS A 18 -32.01 51.35 13.15
C CYS A 18 -32.06 52.71 13.88
N ALA A 19 -31.23 53.63 13.39
CA ALA A 19 -31.58 55.05 13.23
C ALA A 19 -31.09 55.55 11.85
N ILE A 20 -32.00 56.13 11.08
CA ILE A 20 -31.77 56.83 9.80
C ILE A 20 -32.08 58.31 10.05
N VAL A 21 -31.30 59.25 9.46
CA VAL A 21 -31.79 60.41 8.69
C VAL A 21 -30.60 61.22 8.09
N PHE A 22 -30.63 61.28 6.76
CA PHE A 22 -30.21 62.31 5.79
C PHE A 22 -28.77 62.85 5.67
N GLY A 23 -28.14 62.53 4.52
CA GLY A 23 -28.04 63.52 3.43
C GLY A 23 -26.64 64.02 3.07
N MET A 24 -25.91 63.30 2.21
CA MET A 24 -25.00 63.87 1.21
C MET A 24 -24.66 62.82 0.16
N ALA A 25 -24.79 63.19 -1.12
CA ALA A 25 -24.56 62.32 -2.26
C ALA A 25 -23.06 62.12 -2.55
N CYS A 26 -22.62 60.87 -2.62
CA CYS A 26 -21.38 60.46 -3.28
C CYS A 26 -21.67 59.27 -4.20
N ALA A 27 -21.02 59.31 -5.37
CA ALA A 27 -21.17 58.37 -6.47
C ALA A 27 -20.90 56.89 -6.09
N PRO A 28 -21.56 55.91 -6.75
CA PRO A 28 -21.41 54.52 -6.40
C PRO A 28 -20.08 53.97 -6.94
N TYR A 29 -19.13 53.69 -6.03
CA TYR A 29 -18.11 52.69 -6.29
C TYR A 29 -18.78 51.32 -6.23
N ALA A 30 -19.06 50.76 -7.40
CA ALA A 30 -19.42 49.35 -7.54
C ALA A 30 -18.18 48.51 -7.22
N TRP A 31 -18.06 48.04 -5.98
CA TRP A 31 -17.23 46.88 -5.67
C TRP A 31 -18.05 45.64 -5.97
N ALA A 32 -17.85 45.11 -7.17
CA ALA A 32 -18.21 43.74 -7.51
C ALA A 32 -17.42 42.82 -6.58
N ILE A 33 -18.10 42.18 -5.63
CA ILE A 33 -17.59 41.01 -4.93
C ILE A 33 -17.71 39.87 -5.96
N GLY A 34 -16.67 39.71 -6.77
CA GLY A 34 -16.49 38.51 -7.57
C GLY A 34 -16.26 37.35 -6.63
N GLN A 35 -17.24 36.46 -6.50
CA GLN A 35 -16.97 35.08 -6.11
C GLN A 35 -16.20 34.44 -7.26
N GLU A 36 -14.88 34.53 -7.24
CA GLU A 36 -14.04 33.57 -7.94
C GLU A 36 -13.97 32.32 -7.05
N SER A 37 -14.91 31.40 -7.29
CA SER A 37 -14.68 30.00 -6.99
C SER A 37 -13.52 29.55 -7.86
N ASP A 38 -12.30 29.59 -7.33
CA ASP A 38 -11.13 29.05 -7.99
C ASP A 38 -11.20 27.52 -7.94
N SER A 39 -12.03 26.97 -8.81
CA SER A 39 -12.18 25.55 -9.08
C SER A 39 -11.10 25.11 -10.08
N SER A 40 -9.83 25.28 -9.69
CA SER A 40 -8.68 24.92 -10.53
C SER A 40 -7.68 24.00 -9.80
N ILE A 41 -8.19 22.98 -9.09
CA ILE A 41 -7.38 21.81 -8.71
C ILE A 41 -8.10 20.55 -9.20
N THR A 42 -8.19 20.40 -10.52
CA THR A 42 -8.57 19.13 -11.18
C THR A 42 -7.77 18.98 -12.46
N GLN A 43 -6.47 18.78 -12.32
CA GLN A 43 -5.68 18.00 -13.26
C GLN A 43 -4.76 17.14 -12.38
N VAL A 44 -5.11 15.87 -12.23
CA VAL A 44 -4.14 14.86 -11.81
C VAL A 44 -3.10 14.88 -12.91
N GLU A 45 -1.94 15.48 -12.68
CA GLU A 45 -0.76 15.24 -13.51
C GLU A 45 -0.38 13.78 -13.27
N THR A 46 -1.07 12.88 -13.97
CA THR A 46 -0.65 11.50 -14.15
C THR A 46 0.77 11.56 -14.66
N TRP A 47 1.71 10.98 -13.91
CA TRP A 47 3.11 10.79 -14.26
C TRP A 47 3.29 10.68 -15.79
N SER A 48 3.61 11.81 -16.42
CA SER A 48 3.91 11.88 -17.84
C SER A 48 5.39 11.55 -18.00
N ALA A 49 5.74 10.32 -17.63
CA ALA A 49 6.84 9.68 -18.29
C ALA A 49 6.32 9.33 -19.68
N THR A 50 6.65 10.16 -20.68
CA THR A 50 6.81 9.67 -22.05
C THR A 50 7.47 8.29 -21.97
N ALA A 51 6.97 7.31 -22.73
CA ALA A 51 7.41 5.91 -22.76
C ALA A 51 8.91 5.76 -23.07
N ARG A 52 9.74 6.21 -22.14
CA ARG A 52 11.15 5.94 -22.06
C ARG A 52 11.19 4.62 -21.33
N SER A 53 11.64 3.59 -22.03
CA SER A 53 12.04 2.32 -21.41
C SER A 53 12.79 2.67 -20.13
N LEU A 54 12.24 2.27 -18.97
CA LEU A 54 12.96 2.43 -17.72
C LEU A 54 14.31 1.74 -17.88
N PRO A 55 15.39 2.36 -17.38
CA PRO A 55 16.73 1.84 -17.61
C PRO A 55 16.85 0.38 -17.15
N GLU A 56 17.76 -0.38 -17.79
CA GLU A 56 18.15 -1.74 -17.38
C GLU A 56 18.97 -1.72 -16.07
N THR A 57 18.55 -0.89 -15.10
CA THR A 57 19.16 -0.74 -13.79
C THR A 57 18.56 -1.75 -12.85
N GLU A 58 19.41 -2.37 -12.04
CA GLU A 58 18.95 -3.20 -10.94
C GLU A 58 18.07 -2.40 -9.99
N ALA A 59 17.11 -3.08 -9.36
CA ALA A 59 16.26 -2.45 -8.36
C ALA A 59 17.09 -2.15 -7.10
N GLU A 60 17.02 -0.91 -6.64
CA GLU A 60 17.48 -0.49 -5.31
C GLU A 60 16.33 -0.38 -4.33
N HIS A 61 15.13 -0.11 -4.85
CA HIS A 61 13.88 0.00 -4.11
C HIS A 61 12.82 -0.93 -4.70
N VAL A 62 11.95 -1.44 -3.84
CA VAL A 62 10.76 -2.19 -4.24
C VAL A 62 9.54 -1.62 -3.54
N ILE A 63 8.48 -1.32 -4.30
CA ILE A 63 7.16 -1.00 -3.76
C ILE A 63 6.26 -2.20 -3.98
N VAL A 64 5.61 -2.70 -2.94
CA VAL A 64 4.62 -3.77 -3.02
C VAL A 64 3.26 -3.20 -2.62
N PHE A 65 2.29 -3.27 -3.53
CA PHE A 65 0.89 -2.96 -3.27
C PHE A 65 0.09 -4.25 -3.08
N ALA A 66 -0.40 -4.47 -1.87
CA ALA A 66 -1.29 -5.57 -1.52
C ALA A 66 -2.74 -5.07 -1.49
N LEU A 67 -3.56 -5.58 -2.40
CA LEU A 67 -4.93 -5.11 -2.62
C LEU A 67 -5.95 -6.12 -2.12
N GLU A 68 -7.10 -5.65 -1.62
CA GLU A 68 -8.24 -6.51 -1.34
C GLU A 68 -9.44 -6.18 -2.22
N GLY A 69 -10.16 -7.21 -2.65
CA GLY A 69 -11.39 -7.04 -3.40
C GLY A 69 -11.20 -6.66 -4.87
N ILE A 70 -9.96 -6.55 -5.35
CA ILE A 70 -9.63 -6.14 -6.71
C ILE A 70 -9.17 -7.37 -7.49
N GLY A 71 -10.09 -7.96 -8.25
CA GLY A 71 -9.81 -9.05 -9.20
C GLY A 71 -9.41 -8.55 -10.59
N ASN A 72 -9.01 -9.46 -11.47
CA ASN A 72 -8.53 -9.14 -12.83
C ASN A 72 -9.51 -8.29 -13.63
N GLY A 73 -10.80 -8.68 -13.64
CA GLY A 73 -11.83 -7.96 -14.38
C GLY A 73 -11.97 -6.51 -13.92
N SER A 74 -11.67 -6.22 -12.65
CA SER A 74 -11.71 -4.86 -12.12
C SER A 74 -10.58 -3.96 -12.64
N ILE A 75 -9.46 -4.53 -13.07
CA ILE A 75 -8.34 -3.79 -13.69
C ILE A 75 -8.54 -3.71 -15.21
N GLN A 76 -9.07 -4.78 -15.81
CA GLN A 76 -9.25 -4.92 -17.25
C GLN A 76 -10.42 -4.09 -17.80
N ASP A 77 -11.41 -3.72 -16.96
CA ASP A 77 -12.54 -2.88 -17.38
C ASP A 77 -12.15 -1.41 -17.68
N GLY A 78 -10.91 -1.00 -17.35
CA GLY A 78 -10.36 0.31 -17.66
C GLY A 78 -10.65 1.40 -16.61
N THR A 79 -11.36 1.10 -15.53
CA THR A 79 -11.63 2.07 -14.44
C THR A 79 -10.40 2.36 -13.57
N MET A 80 -9.36 1.54 -13.69
CA MET A 80 -8.09 1.66 -12.96
C MET A 80 -6.95 1.96 -13.96
N PRO A 81 -6.85 3.19 -14.49
CA PRO A 81 -5.91 3.53 -15.56
C PRO A 81 -4.43 3.33 -15.18
N VAL A 82 -4.04 3.56 -13.93
CA VAL A 82 -2.65 3.38 -13.47
C VAL A 82 -2.28 1.90 -13.52
N LEU A 83 -3.07 1.03 -12.89
CA LEU A 83 -2.84 -0.42 -12.91
C LEU A 83 -2.96 -1.00 -14.31
N ASN A 84 -3.91 -0.50 -15.11
CA ASN A 84 -4.07 -0.93 -16.50
C ASN A 84 -2.83 -0.58 -17.33
N ARG A 85 -2.24 0.61 -17.13
CA ARG A 85 -0.97 1.00 -17.75
C ARG A 85 0.18 0.11 -17.28
N MET A 86 0.35 -0.09 -15.97
CA MET A 86 1.39 -0.98 -15.42
C MET A 86 1.28 -2.41 -15.98
N SER A 87 0.07 -2.94 -16.13
CA SER A 87 -0.16 -4.27 -16.69
C SER A 87 0.25 -4.40 -18.17
N ARG A 88 0.16 -3.30 -18.94
CA ARG A 88 0.56 -3.26 -20.36
C ARG A 88 2.05 -3.03 -20.55
N GLU A 89 2.64 -2.20 -19.69
CA GLU A 89 4.05 -1.80 -19.75
C GLU A 89 4.97 -2.69 -18.91
N GLY A 90 4.42 -3.59 -18.10
CA GLY A 90 5.16 -4.46 -17.20
C GLY A 90 5.06 -5.95 -17.55
N SER A 91 5.34 -6.78 -16.56
CA SER A 91 5.11 -8.23 -16.57
C SER A 91 3.84 -8.57 -15.80
N VAL A 92 2.95 -9.39 -16.36
CA VAL A 92 1.63 -9.66 -15.76
C VAL A 92 1.27 -11.15 -15.76
N ALA A 93 0.70 -11.61 -14.65
CA ALA A 93 -0.07 -12.85 -14.54
C ALA A 93 -1.49 -12.51 -14.09
N TRP A 94 -2.48 -12.78 -14.94
CA TRP A 94 -3.89 -12.70 -14.56
C TRP A 94 -4.37 -13.99 -13.87
N SER A 95 -3.56 -15.05 -13.84
CA SER A 95 -3.90 -16.32 -13.21
C SER A 95 -3.12 -16.57 -11.93
N ALA A 96 -2.57 -15.52 -11.29
CA ALA A 96 -1.91 -15.67 -10.00
C ALA A 96 -2.91 -16.12 -8.94
N THR A 97 -2.44 -16.86 -7.94
CA THR A 97 -3.28 -17.48 -6.93
C THR A 97 -2.94 -16.98 -5.53
N SER A 98 -3.96 -16.57 -4.78
CA SER A 98 -3.84 -16.40 -3.34
C SER A 98 -3.94 -17.76 -2.63
N ILE A 99 -4.09 -17.75 -1.31
CA ILE A 99 -4.30 -18.92 -0.46
C ILE A 99 -5.72 -19.45 -0.53
N SER A 100 -5.97 -20.64 0.05
CA SER A 100 -7.31 -21.20 0.23
C SER A 100 -7.61 -21.55 1.69
N PRO A 101 -8.73 -21.05 2.27
CA PRO A 101 -9.67 -20.06 1.73
C PRO A 101 -9.03 -18.66 1.57
N ALA A 102 -9.61 -17.81 0.72
CA ALA A 102 -9.10 -16.46 0.43
C ALA A 102 -9.45 -15.58 1.62
N LEU A 103 -8.59 -15.61 2.64
CA LEU A 103 -8.69 -14.81 3.86
C LEU A 103 -7.60 -13.75 3.83
N THR A 104 -7.91 -12.55 4.30
CA THR A 104 -7.04 -11.38 4.24
C THR A 104 -5.76 -11.54 5.06
N VAL A 105 -5.89 -11.87 6.35
CA VAL A 105 -4.76 -11.91 7.29
C VAL A 105 -3.87 -13.13 7.05
N PRO A 106 -4.41 -14.34 6.81
CA PRO A 106 -3.62 -15.47 6.35
C PRO A 106 -2.93 -15.22 5.00
N ALA A 107 -3.58 -14.56 4.03
CA ALA A 107 -2.95 -14.23 2.75
C ALA A 107 -1.78 -13.26 2.90
N MET A 108 -1.94 -12.21 3.72
CA MET A 108 -0.84 -11.28 4.02
C MET A 108 0.31 -12.01 4.72
N ALA A 109 0.01 -12.91 5.66
CA ALA A 109 1.04 -13.73 6.29
C ALA A 109 1.79 -14.60 5.27
N SER A 110 1.08 -15.27 4.35
CA SER A 110 1.73 -16.03 3.27
C SER A 110 2.55 -15.14 2.34
N LEU A 111 2.08 -13.93 2.03
CA LEU A 111 2.82 -12.94 1.26
C LEU A 111 4.14 -12.62 1.94
N VAL A 112 4.12 -12.20 3.21
CA VAL A 112 5.34 -11.74 3.91
C VAL A 112 6.24 -12.88 4.40
N THR A 113 5.79 -14.13 4.38
CA THR A 113 6.61 -15.28 4.81
C THR A 113 6.97 -16.25 3.69
N GLY A 114 6.39 -16.13 2.50
CA GLY A 114 6.56 -17.15 1.46
C GLY A 114 6.15 -18.57 1.89
N LEU A 115 5.35 -18.70 2.95
CA LEU A 115 4.89 -19.96 3.51
C LEU A 115 3.39 -20.13 3.29
N PRO A 116 2.90 -21.37 3.17
CA PRO A 116 1.48 -21.64 3.20
C PRO A 116 0.93 -21.59 4.64
N VAL A 117 -0.40 -21.53 4.78
CA VAL A 117 -1.10 -21.40 6.07
C VAL A 117 -0.72 -22.49 7.05
N GLU A 118 -0.53 -23.73 6.57
CA GLU A 118 -0.17 -24.89 7.38
C GLU A 118 1.23 -24.78 7.99
N LYS A 119 2.09 -23.88 7.48
CA LYS A 119 3.44 -23.67 8.01
C LYS A 119 3.54 -22.42 8.88
N HIS A 120 3.01 -21.29 8.43
CA HIS A 120 3.05 -20.06 9.24
C HIS A 120 1.97 -20.00 10.34
N GLN A 121 0.96 -20.88 10.30
CA GLN A 121 -0.06 -21.05 11.35
C GLN A 121 -0.91 -19.79 11.63
N ILE A 122 -1.03 -18.92 10.62
CA ILE A 122 -1.91 -17.74 10.66
C ILE A 122 -3.21 -18.15 9.98
N THR A 123 -4.18 -18.57 10.79
CA THR A 123 -5.46 -19.14 10.38
C THR A 123 -6.57 -18.09 10.39
N GLN A 124 -7.81 -18.50 10.12
CA GLN A 124 -9.00 -17.64 10.20
C GLN A 124 -9.17 -16.94 11.57
N GLU A 125 -8.63 -17.49 12.66
CA GLU A 125 -8.67 -16.83 13.98
C GLU A 125 -7.97 -15.46 13.96
N TRP A 126 -7.08 -15.24 12.99
CA TRP A 126 -6.37 -13.98 12.81
C TRP A 126 -7.15 -12.89 12.09
N GLU A 127 -8.31 -13.21 11.49
CA GLU A 127 -9.23 -12.23 10.92
C GLU A 127 -9.89 -11.32 11.97
N THR A 128 -9.69 -11.62 13.26
CA THR A 128 -10.04 -10.73 14.37
C THR A 128 -8.76 -10.23 15.04
N TYR A 129 -8.70 -8.92 15.25
CA TYR A 129 -7.60 -8.30 15.97
C TYR A 129 -7.63 -8.69 17.44
N ASP A 130 -6.48 -9.12 17.97
CA ASP A 130 -6.29 -9.45 19.38
C ASP A 130 -4.92 -8.91 19.80
N PHE A 131 -4.90 -7.81 20.56
CA PHE A 131 -3.66 -7.18 21.01
C PHE A 131 -2.81 -8.10 21.91
N SER A 132 -3.43 -9.07 22.58
CA SER A 132 -2.75 -10.00 23.50
C SER A 132 -2.00 -11.11 22.77
N ARG A 133 -2.24 -11.25 21.47
CA ARG A 133 -1.59 -12.25 20.63
C ARG A 133 -0.11 -11.94 20.45
N ALA A 134 0.71 -12.98 20.50
CA ALA A 134 2.13 -12.89 20.16
C ALA A 134 2.33 -12.58 18.67
N PHE A 135 3.46 -11.96 18.36
CA PHE A 135 3.90 -11.79 16.98
C PHE A 135 4.08 -13.14 16.26
N LEU A 136 3.90 -13.11 14.95
CA LEU A 136 4.19 -14.20 14.04
C LEU A 136 5.61 -14.74 14.28
N ARG A 137 5.72 -16.07 14.39
CA ARG A 137 6.99 -16.75 14.69
C ARG A 137 7.87 -16.99 13.47
N ALA A 138 7.25 -17.22 12.31
CA ALA A 138 7.99 -17.49 11.08
C ALA A 138 8.76 -16.23 10.65
N PRO A 139 10.01 -16.36 10.16
CA PRO A 139 10.74 -15.24 9.61
C PRO A 139 10.00 -14.61 8.43
N THR A 140 9.82 -13.30 8.51
CA THR A 140 9.16 -12.48 7.50
C THR A 140 10.18 -11.89 6.54
N LEU A 141 9.69 -11.36 5.41
CA LEU A 141 10.45 -10.57 4.46
C LEU A 141 11.25 -9.48 5.17
N PHE A 142 10.66 -8.87 6.19
CA PHE A 142 11.29 -7.78 6.93
C PHE A 142 12.47 -8.27 7.78
N ASP A 143 12.36 -9.47 8.35
CA ASP A 143 13.47 -10.10 9.08
C ASP A 143 14.66 -10.38 8.16
N TYR A 144 14.41 -10.84 6.94
CA TYR A 144 15.47 -11.05 5.95
C TYR A 144 16.05 -9.75 5.41
N MET A 145 15.23 -8.71 5.23
CA MET A 145 15.70 -7.37 4.87
C MET A 145 16.64 -6.79 5.93
N ASP A 146 16.31 -6.95 7.21
CA ASP A 146 17.16 -6.56 8.33
C ASP A 146 18.47 -7.38 8.35
N LEU A 147 18.38 -8.71 8.34
CA LEU A 147 19.55 -9.59 8.42
C LEU A 147 20.50 -9.47 7.21
N ALA A 148 19.97 -9.18 6.02
CA ALA A 148 20.74 -9.10 4.79
C ALA A 148 21.35 -7.70 4.53
N GLY A 149 21.91 -7.11 5.59
CA GLY A 149 22.67 -5.86 5.51
C GLY A 149 21.94 -4.61 6.01
N GLY A 150 20.86 -4.78 6.79
CA GLY A 150 20.14 -3.67 7.42
C GLY A 150 19.37 -2.82 6.42
N ARG A 151 18.62 -3.46 5.51
CA ARG A 151 17.85 -2.73 4.50
C ARG A 151 16.53 -2.22 5.07
N ASP A 152 16.41 -0.90 5.06
CA ASP A 152 15.21 -0.18 5.51
C ASP A 152 13.92 -0.67 4.85
N THR A 153 12.93 -0.97 5.68
CA THR A 153 11.56 -1.31 5.29
C THR A 153 10.58 -0.30 5.88
N ALA A 154 9.69 0.22 5.03
CA ALA A 154 8.54 1.00 5.43
C ALA A 154 7.25 0.20 5.17
N ILE A 155 6.38 0.12 6.17
CA ILE A 155 5.11 -0.60 6.10
C ILE A 155 3.97 0.36 6.35
N PHE A 156 3.00 0.37 5.45
CA PHE A 156 1.83 1.24 5.50
C PHE A 156 0.57 0.41 5.30
N TRP A 157 -0.01 -0.04 6.41
CA TRP A 157 -1.17 -0.92 6.38
C TRP A 157 -2.44 -0.25 6.87
N MET A 158 -3.51 -0.42 6.10
CA MET A 158 -4.85 0.07 6.44
C MET A 158 -5.69 -0.97 7.21
N ASP A 159 -5.04 -1.89 7.92
CA ASP A 159 -5.71 -2.89 8.75
C ASP A 159 -4.92 -3.21 10.03
N GLU A 160 -5.51 -2.94 11.21
CA GLU A 160 -4.90 -3.22 12.52
C GLU A 160 -4.67 -4.72 12.78
N ARG A 161 -5.37 -5.61 12.07
CA ARG A 161 -5.21 -7.06 12.22
C ARG A 161 -3.83 -7.56 11.79
N PHE A 162 -3.10 -6.76 11.01
CA PHE A 162 -1.74 -7.09 10.59
C PHE A 162 -0.67 -6.71 11.63
N TYR A 163 -1.03 -6.06 12.73
CA TYR A 163 -0.07 -5.59 13.75
C TYR A 163 0.93 -6.67 14.17
N GLN A 164 0.46 -7.89 14.43
CA GLN A 164 1.30 -9.01 14.84
C GLN A 164 2.06 -9.71 13.70
N LEU A 165 1.89 -9.29 12.44
CA LEU A 165 2.64 -9.81 11.29
C LEU A 165 3.96 -9.08 11.06
N ALA A 166 4.14 -7.88 11.62
CA ALA A 166 5.38 -7.11 11.52
C ALA A 166 5.95 -6.87 12.92
N ARG A 167 7.06 -7.53 13.24
CA ARG A 167 7.76 -7.28 14.50
C ARG A 167 8.42 -5.89 14.47
N PRO A 168 8.37 -5.12 15.56
CA PRO A 168 9.14 -3.88 15.65
C PRO A 168 10.63 -4.19 15.68
N GLU A 169 11.35 -3.81 14.63
CA GLU A 169 12.80 -3.96 14.50
C GLU A 169 13.45 -2.63 14.08
N ILE A 170 14.77 -2.52 14.22
CA ILE A 170 15.49 -1.24 14.08
C ILE A 170 15.46 -0.63 12.67
N TYR A 171 15.25 -1.44 11.62
CA TYR A 171 15.17 -1.02 10.23
C TYR A 171 13.74 -1.10 9.66
N ILE A 172 12.74 -1.30 10.52
CA ILE A 172 11.33 -1.40 10.12
C ILE A 172 10.57 -0.22 10.73
N ASP A 173 10.03 0.66 9.88
CA ASP A 173 9.03 1.64 10.30
C ASP A 173 7.64 1.19 9.82
N ALA A 174 6.76 0.88 10.77
CA ALA A 174 5.43 0.36 10.49
C ALA A 174 4.34 1.34 10.96
N GLN A 175 3.59 1.86 10.00
CA GLN A 175 2.43 2.70 10.23
C GLN A 175 1.16 1.93 9.90
N MET A 176 0.25 1.89 10.87
CA MET A 176 -1.02 1.21 10.73
C MET A 176 -2.19 2.11 11.07
N CYS A 177 -3.20 2.08 10.22
CA CYS A 177 -4.55 2.50 10.52
C CYS A 177 -5.51 1.33 10.32
N GLY A 178 -6.74 1.47 10.77
CA GLY A 178 -7.79 0.49 10.52
C GLY A 178 -9.10 1.00 11.08
N GLN A 179 -10.04 0.10 11.38
CA GLN A 179 -11.40 0.47 11.81
C GLN A 179 -11.41 1.35 13.06
N SER A 180 -10.42 1.16 13.93
CA SER A 180 -10.33 1.88 15.20
C SER A 180 -9.77 3.31 15.05
N LYS A 181 -9.23 3.69 13.88
CA LYS A 181 -8.70 5.03 13.62
C LYS A 181 -9.53 5.77 12.56
N PRO A 182 -10.10 6.96 12.88
CA PRO A 182 -10.76 7.78 11.87
C PRO A 182 -9.75 8.19 10.78
N ASN A 183 -10.22 8.29 9.54
CA ASN A 183 -9.45 8.72 8.36
C ASN A 183 -8.46 7.69 7.76
N CYS A 184 -8.69 6.39 7.94
CA CYS A 184 -7.99 5.35 7.18
C CYS A 184 -8.54 5.30 5.74
N GLN A 185 -8.05 6.20 4.86
CA GLN A 185 -8.42 6.31 3.45
C GLN A 185 -7.18 6.31 2.55
N PRO A 186 -7.29 5.87 1.28
CA PRO A 186 -6.15 5.83 0.37
C PRO A 186 -5.42 7.18 0.24
N GLU A 187 -6.14 8.30 0.20
CA GLU A 187 -5.56 9.63 0.08
C GLU A 187 -4.73 10.02 1.29
N ALA A 188 -5.22 9.73 2.51
CA ALA A 188 -4.47 9.98 3.74
C ALA A 188 -3.20 9.13 3.80
N MET A 189 -3.25 7.91 3.26
CA MET A 189 -2.08 7.04 3.18
C MET A 189 -0.98 7.63 2.31
N VAL A 190 -1.33 8.25 1.18
CA VAL A 190 -0.36 8.97 0.34
C VAL A 190 0.35 10.07 1.13
N GLU A 191 -0.39 10.86 1.90
CA GLU A 191 0.20 11.94 2.71
C GLU A 191 1.13 11.41 3.80
N TYR A 192 0.76 10.32 4.47
CA TYR A 192 1.63 9.70 5.48
C TYR A 192 2.92 9.13 4.90
N ILE A 193 2.85 8.53 3.70
CA ILE A 193 4.04 8.07 2.97
C ILE A 193 4.91 9.26 2.57
N HIS A 194 4.31 10.35 2.08
CA HIS A 194 5.04 11.56 1.72
C HIS A 194 5.76 12.16 2.94
N ASP A 195 5.07 12.34 4.06
CA ASP A 195 5.67 12.84 5.31
C ASP A 195 6.80 11.94 5.82
N TYR A 196 6.62 10.61 5.71
CA TYR A 196 7.67 9.65 6.03
C TYR A 196 8.90 9.84 5.12
N LEU A 197 8.71 9.87 3.80
CA LEU A 197 9.80 10.06 2.83
C LEU A 197 10.56 11.37 3.08
N ARG A 198 9.85 12.48 3.33
CA ARG A 198 10.46 13.76 3.73
C ARG A 198 11.29 13.64 5.01
N LYS A 199 10.83 12.86 5.99
CA LYS A 199 11.52 12.70 7.26
C LYS A 199 12.78 11.84 7.12
N VAL A 200 12.70 10.69 6.44
CA VAL A 200 13.87 9.80 6.25
C VAL A 200 14.92 10.40 5.34
N THR A 201 14.54 11.18 4.33
CA THR A 201 15.49 11.85 3.42
C THR A 201 16.00 13.20 3.95
N SER A 202 15.55 13.64 5.13
CA SER A 202 16.08 14.84 5.77
C SER A 202 17.50 14.63 6.28
N GLU A 203 18.28 15.70 6.47
CA GLU A 203 19.65 15.64 7.00
C GLU A 203 19.77 14.91 8.35
N ARG A 204 18.67 14.84 9.13
CA ARG A 204 18.62 14.19 10.44
C ARG A 204 18.15 12.72 10.36
N GLY A 205 17.61 12.28 9.24
CA GLY A 205 16.93 11.00 9.09
C GLY A 205 15.71 10.81 10.00
N HIS A 206 15.25 9.57 10.09
CA HIS A 206 14.21 9.10 11.00
C HIS A 206 14.78 8.03 11.94
N GLY A 207 14.55 8.21 13.23
CA GLY A 207 14.96 7.22 14.23
C GLY A 207 16.49 7.16 14.30
N PHE A 208 17.04 5.97 14.52
CA PHE A 208 18.49 5.80 14.67
C PHE A 208 19.20 5.40 13.37
N ARG A 209 18.47 4.93 12.36
CA ARG A 209 19.07 4.24 11.20
C ARG A 209 18.43 4.48 9.83
N LEU A 210 17.32 5.22 9.74
CA LEU A 210 16.62 5.43 8.46
C LEU A 210 17.00 6.78 7.85
N PHE A 211 17.74 6.80 6.75
CA PHE A 211 18.32 8.02 6.16
C PHE A 211 18.06 8.19 4.66
N THR A 212 17.34 7.26 4.04
CA THR A 212 17.10 7.26 2.59
C THR A 212 15.67 6.83 2.29
N VAL A 213 15.27 6.95 1.03
CA VAL A 213 14.08 6.25 0.51
C VAL A 213 14.23 4.75 0.87
N PRO A 214 13.19 4.09 1.43
CA PRO A 214 13.32 2.74 1.93
C PRO A 214 13.57 1.75 0.79
N HIS A 215 14.33 0.69 1.07
CA HIS A 215 14.57 -0.38 0.11
C HIS A 215 13.29 -1.16 -0.19
N LEU A 216 12.39 -1.27 0.79
CA LEU A 216 11.07 -1.87 0.63
C LEU A 216 10.00 -0.93 1.19
N LEU A 217 8.99 -0.63 0.37
CA LEU A 217 7.73 -0.04 0.82
C LEU A 217 6.60 -1.04 0.57
N LEU A 218 5.92 -1.49 1.63
CA LEU A 218 4.74 -2.36 1.52
C LEU A 218 3.49 -1.58 1.91
N VAL A 219 2.55 -1.43 0.97
CA VAL A 219 1.31 -0.67 1.13
C VAL A 219 0.11 -1.60 0.97
N HIS A 220 -0.85 -1.49 1.89
CA HIS A 220 -2.08 -2.29 1.86
C HIS A 220 -3.32 -1.42 1.68
N PHE A 221 -4.19 -1.80 0.73
CA PHE A 221 -5.46 -1.13 0.45
C PHE A 221 -6.67 -2.09 0.55
N PRO A 222 -7.46 -2.01 1.64
CA PRO A 222 -8.68 -2.79 1.83
C PRO A 222 -9.93 -2.10 1.26
N THR A 223 -9.81 -0.85 0.81
CA THR A 223 -10.93 0.07 0.55
C THR A 223 -11.94 -0.50 -0.44
N ALA A 224 -11.48 -1.16 -1.50
CA ALA A 224 -12.34 -1.78 -2.49
C ALA A 224 -13.11 -2.97 -1.91
N ALA A 225 -12.46 -3.88 -1.19
CA ALA A 225 -13.15 -4.97 -0.49
C ALA A 225 -14.17 -4.46 0.53
N GLN A 226 -13.82 -3.45 1.33
CA GLN A 226 -14.73 -2.84 2.30
C GLN A 226 -15.98 -2.26 1.62
N ALA A 227 -15.79 -1.54 0.52
CA ALA A 227 -16.90 -0.98 -0.26
C ALA A 227 -17.76 -2.09 -0.89
N GLY A 228 -17.14 -3.13 -1.44
CA GLY A 228 -17.80 -4.29 -2.04
C GLY A 228 -18.60 -5.12 -1.04
N LEU A 229 -18.05 -5.40 0.15
CA LEU A 229 -18.74 -6.12 1.22
C LEU A 229 -19.91 -5.33 1.79
N LYS A 230 -19.75 -4.01 1.96
CA LYS A 230 -20.77 -3.13 2.55
C LYS A 230 -21.90 -2.79 1.58
N ASN A 231 -21.58 -2.55 0.30
CA ASN A 231 -22.53 -1.97 -0.66
C ASN A 231 -22.79 -2.86 -1.88
N GLY A 232 -22.07 -3.97 -2.04
CA GLY A 232 -22.12 -4.84 -3.20
C GLY A 232 -21.02 -4.53 -4.24
N TRP A 233 -20.58 -5.57 -4.95
CA TRP A 233 -19.47 -5.53 -5.92
C TRP A 233 -19.81 -4.81 -7.24
N ASP A 234 -21.09 -4.58 -7.52
CA ASP A 234 -21.55 -3.80 -8.68
C ASP A 234 -21.93 -2.35 -8.31
N SER A 235 -21.72 -1.95 -7.05
CA SER A 235 -22.16 -0.65 -6.54
C SER A 235 -21.30 0.51 -7.05
N GLN A 236 -21.89 1.72 -7.06
CA GLN A 236 -21.13 2.95 -7.32
C GLN A 236 -20.03 3.16 -6.27
N ALA A 237 -20.29 2.79 -5.01
CA ALA A 237 -19.31 2.88 -3.93
C ALA A 237 -18.10 1.98 -4.20
N TYR A 238 -18.30 0.74 -4.69
CA TYR A 238 -17.20 -0.13 -5.09
C TYR A 238 -16.39 0.46 -6.25
N ARG A 239 -17.06 1.02 -7.27
CA ARG A 239 -16.36 1.69 -8.39
C ARG A 239 -15.50 2.86 -7.92
N GLN A 240 -16.05 3.75 -7.09
CA GLN A 240 -15.31 4.88 -6.52
C GLN A 240 -14.13 4.43 -5.64
N ALA A 241 -14.31 3.36 -4.86
CA ALA A 241 -13.23 2.80 -4.05
C ALA A 241 -12.06 2.28 -4.91
N ARG A 242 -12.34 1.66 -6.07
CA ARG A 242 -11.28 1.25 -7.01
C ARG A 242 -10.54 2.45 -7.60
N GLU A 243 -11.27 3.49 -8.01
CA GLU A 243 -10.68 4.72 -8.56
C GLU A 243 -9.78 5.41 -7.53
N ALA A 244 -10.21 5.47 -6.26
CA ALA A 244 -9.42 6.02 -5.16
C ALA A 244 -8.12 5.22 -4.92
N VAL A 245 -8.21 3.88 -4.93
CA VAL A 245 -7.02 3.00 -4.81
C VAL A 245 -6.07 3.19 -5.98
N ASP A 246 -6.55 3.19 -7.23
CA ASP A 246 -5.72 3.39 -8.43
C ASP A 246 -5.02 4.77 -8.41
N THR A 247 -5.76 5.81 -8.00
CA THR A 247 -5.24 7.16 -7.83
C THR A 247 -4.14 7.21 -6.76
N ALA A 248 -4.36 6.57 -5.61
CA ALA A 248 -3.37 6.52 -4.53
C ALA A 248 -2.09 5.79 -4.96
N ILE A 249 -2.21 4.66 -5.68
CA ILE A 249 -1.06 3.95 -6.27
C ILE A 249 -0.26 4.85 -7.19
N GLY A 250 -0.94 5.56 -8.11
CA GLY A 250 -0.29 6.51 -9.02
C GLY A 250 0.47 7.61 -8.26
N ARG A 251 -0.16 8.20 -7.24
CA ARG A 251 0.47 9.25 -6.42
C ARG A 251 1.67 8.73 -5.63
N ILE A 252 1.61 7.54 -5.05
CA ILE A 252 2.74 6.94 -4.31
C ILE A 252 3.92 6.69 -5.24
N VAL A 253 3.68 6.18 -6.45
CA VAL A 253 4.73 6.02 -7.46
C VAL A 253 5.32 7.38 -7.87
N SER A 254 4.49 8.42 -8.00
CA SER A 254 4.97 9.79 -8.25
C SER A 254 5.84 10.34 -7.13
N LEU A 255 5.58 9.99 -5.86
CA LEU A 255 6.48 10.37 -4.75
C LEU A 255 7.89 9.81 -4.98
N TYR A 256 8.01 8.55 -5.41
CA TYR A 256 9.33 7.98 -5.71
C TYR A 256 10.03 8.70 -6.87
N GLN A 257 9.29 9.33 -7.78
CA GLN A 257 9.88 10.19 -8.79
C GLN A 257 10.33 11.54 -8.21
N GLU A 258 9.54 12.13 -7.32
CA GLU A 258 9.88 13.37 -6.59
C GLU A 258 11.16 13.21 -5.76
N PHE A 259 11.34 12.06 -5.10
CA PHE A 259 12.55 11.72 -4.34
C PHE A 259 13.66 11.07 -5.19
N GLU A 260 13.59 11.19 -6.52
CA GLU A 260 14.61 10.72 -7.49
C GLU A 260 14.95 9.22 -7.42
N ALA A 261 14.06 8.39 -6.85
CA ALA A 261 14.25 6.95 -6.67
C ALA A 261 13.53 6.08 -7.71
N LEU A 262 12.59 6.65 -8.50
CA LEU A 262 11.72 5.85 -9.38
C LEU A 262 12.49 5.05 -10.44
N THR A 263 13.60 5.58 -10.97
CA THR A 263 14.40 4.91 -12.02
C THR A 263 15.04 3.61 -11.55
N THR A 264 15.28 3.47 -10.24
CA THR A 264 15.82 2.25 -9.59
C THR A 264 14.74 1.53 -8.78
N THR A 265 13.46 1.83 -8.99
CA THR A 265 12.34 1.23 -8.27
C THR A 265 11.63 0.17 -9.09
N MET A 266 11.49 -1.03 -8.52
CA MET A 266 10.53 -2.04 -8.97
C MET A 266 9.21 -1.88 -8.23
N VAL A 267 8.10 -2.04 -8.92
CA VAL A 267 6.74 -2.02 -8.37
C VAL A 267 6.12 -3.40 -8.58
N VAL A 268 5.55 -3.96 -7.51
CA VAL A 268 4.75 -5.18 -7.53
C VAL A 268 3.34 -4.85 -7.05
N VAL A 269 2.33 -5.29 -7.78
CA VAL A 269 0.92 -5.17 -7.40
C VAL A 269 0.33 -6.57 -7.38
N THR A 270 -0.27 -6.96 -6.25
CA THR A 270 -1.00 -8.22 -6.15
C THR A 270 -2.22 -8.12 -5.23
N GLY A 271 -3.10 -9.11 -5.31
CA GLY A 271 -4.29 -9.20 -4.46
C GLY A 271 -4.10 -10.19 -3.32
N LEU A 272 -4.56 -9.84 -2.12
CA LEU A 272 -4.73 -10.80 -1.01
C LEU A 272 -5.96 -11.68 -1.24
N ASN A 273 -7.00 -11.08 -1.82
CA ASN A 273 -8.23 -11.75 -2.19
C ASN A 273 -8.87 -11.01 -3.38
N PRO A 274 -9.64 -11.70 -4.23
CA PRO A 274 -10.24 -11.06 -5.40
C PRO A 274 -11.55 -10.34 -5.10
N GLY A 275 -12.15 -10.51 -3.92
CA GLY A 275 -13.54 -10.15 -3.67
C GLY A 275 -14.53 -11.23 -4.11
N ASN A 276 -15.83 -11.00 -3.85
CA ASN A 276 -16.90 -11.94 -4.21
C ASN A 276 -17.67 -11.51 -5.47
N HIS A 277 -16.93 -11.17 -6.53
CA HIS A 277 -17.49 -10.82 -7.84
C HIS A 277 -18.35 -11.97 -8.38
N GLY A 278 -19.64 -11.70 -8.64
CA GLY A 278 -20.57 -12.70 -9.20
C GLY A 278 -21.18 -13.70 -8.21
N SER A 279 -20.92 -13.58 -6.91
CA SER A 279 -21.68 -14.33 -5.90
C SER A 279 -23.06 -13.72 -5.69
N THR A 280 -24.10 -14.55 -5.57
CA THR A 280 -25.50 -14.12 -5.31
C THR A 280 -25.75 -13.75 -3.85
N GLU A 281 -24.71 -13.75 -3.00
CA GLU A 281 -24.84 -13.33 -1.61
C GLU A 281 -24.94 -11.81 -1.54
N GLY A 282 -26.05 -11.31 -0.99
CA GLY A 282 -26.29 -9.88 -0.81
C GLY A 282 -25.28 -9.22 0.15
N PRO A 283 -25.35 -7.88 0.32
CA PRO A 283 -24.50 -7.17 1.27
C PRO A 283 -24.62 -7.77 2.67
N GLY A 284 -23.48 -8.00 3.36
CA GLY A 284 -23.46 -8.46 4.76
C GLY A 284 -23.01 -9.91 5.02
N SER A 285 -22.35 -10.59 4.07
CA SER A 285 -21.64 -11.85 4.39
C SER A 285 -20.47 -11.54 5.34
N SER A 286 -20.70 -11.80 6.63
CA SER A 286 -19.80 -11.51 7.75
C SER A 286 -18.74 -12.59 7.97
N THR A 287 -18.71 -13.61 7.13
CA THR A 287 -17.62 -14.59 7.11
C THR A 287 -16.53 -14.02 6.22
N GLY A 288 -15.43 -13.53 6.82
CA GLY A 288 -14.30 -12.92 6.10
C GLY A 288 -13.61 -13.78 5.04
N ALA A 289 -14.11 -15.00 4.79
CA ALA A 289 -13.71 -15.85 3.67
C ALA A 289 -14.40 -15.36 2.38
N PHE A 290 -13.59 -14.88 1.43
CA PHE A 290 -14.09 -14.61 0.09
C PHE A 290 -14.43 -15.95 -0.58
N LYS A 291 -15.73 -16.19 -0.79
CA LYS A 291 -16.25 -17.41 -1.42
C LYS A 291 -16.17 -17.21 -2.94
N GLY A 292 -15.20 -17.85 -3.60
CA GLY A 292 -15.05 -17.73 -5.04
C GLY A 292 -13.71 -18.24 -5.53
N SER A 293 -13.28 -17.70 -6.67
CA SER A 293 -11.95 -17.95 -7.21
C SER A 293 -10.87 -17.42 -6.27
N MET A 294 -9.70 -18.05 -6.27
CA MET A 294 -8.51 -17.56 -5.54
C MET A 294 -7.61 -16.74 -6.47
N THR A 295 -8.08 -16.52 -7.69
CA THR A 295 -7.33 -15.83 -8.73
C THR A 295 -7.26 -14.35 -8.44
N VAL A 296 -6.05 -13.86 -8.26
CA VAL A 296 -5.72 -12.45 -8.03
C VAL A 296 -4.80 -11.96 -9.15
N PRO A 297 -4.73 -10.64 -9.40
CA PRO A 297 -3.73 -10.12 -10.32
C PRO A 297 -2.33 -10.24 -9.70
N PHE A 298 -1.33 -10.43 -10.56
CA PHE A 298 0.06 -10.13 -10.24
C PHE A 298 0.63 -9.27 -11.37
N ILE A 299 1.12 -8.08 -11.03
CA ILE A 299 1.75 -7.14 -11.96
C ILE A 299 3.11 -6.76 -11.38
N ALA A 300 4.17 -6.90 -12.17
CA ALA A 300 5.46 -6.29 -11.90
C ALA A 300 5.72 -5.22 -12.96
N TRP A 301 6.22 -4.07 -12.54
CA TRP A 301 6.55 -2.93 -13.42
C TRP A 301 7.75 -2.20 -12.82
N GLY A 302 8.49 -1.42 -13.61
CA GLY A 302 9.59 -0.63 -13.08
C GLY A 302 10.99 -1.14 -13.49
N ALA A 303 11.98 -0.80 -12.66
CA ALA A 303 13.38 -1.15 -12.84
C ALA A 303 13.58 -2.67 -13.03
N ASN A 304 14.38 -3.04 -14.03
CA ASN A 304 14.73 -4.43 -14.36
C ASN A 304 13.54 -5.39 -14.68
N ILE A 305 12.34 -4.88 -15.00
CA ILE A 305 11.18 -5.72 -15.37
C ILE A 305 10.96 -5.74 -16.88
N LYS A 306 10.69 -6.92 -17.44
CA LYS A 306 10.34 -7.07 -18.86
C LYS A 306 9.02 -6.36 -19.17
N SER A 307 9.05 -5.51 -20.19
CA SER A 307 7.89 -4.77 -20.67
C SER A 307 6.98 -5.64 -21.54
N GLY A 308 5.66 -5.54 -21.33
CA GLY A 308 4.65 -6.24 -22.11
C GLY A 308 4.73 -7.76 -22.03
N TYR A 309 5.23 -8.29 -20.91
CA TYR A 309 5.49 -9.71 -20.76
C TYR A 309 4.34 -10.43 -20.05
N HIS A 310 3.87 -11.52 -20.64
CA HIS A 310 2.92 -12.41 -19.98
C HIS A 310 3.68 -13.54 -19.28
N ILE A 311 3.58 -13.59 -17.96
CA ILE A 311 4.21 -14.60 -17.11
C ILE A 311 3.62 -15.96 -17.46
N LYS A 312 4.49 -16.95 -17.74
CA LYS A 312 4.07 -18.25 -18.25
C LYS A 312 3.94 -19.30 -17.16
N ASN A 313 4.76 -19.20 -16.12
CA ASN A 313 4.70 -20.13 -15.00
C ASN A 313 3.56 -19.74 -14.04
N PRO A 314 3.00 -20.71 -13.30
CA PRO A 314 2.07 -20.42 -12.23
C PRO A 314 2.67 -19.46 -11.21
N VAL A 315 1.88 -18.49 -10.76
CA VAL A 315 2.28 -17.53 -9.73
C VAL A 315 1.42 -17.76 -8.50
N SER A 316 2.07 -17.88 -7.35
CA SER A 316 1.42 -17.86 -6.04
C SER A 316 1.72 -16.56 -5.30
N ILE A 317 0.82 -16.13 -4.41
CA ILE A 317 1.08 -15.02 -3.50
C ILE A 317 2.33 -15.26 -2.63
N LEU A 318 2.64 -16.52 -2.33
CA LEU A 318 3.86 -16.93 -1.61
C LEU A 318 5.12 -16.43 -2.33
N ASP A 319 5.12 -16.43 -3.66
CA ASP A 319 6.29 -16.11 -4.51
C ASP A 319 6.66 -14.62 -4.47
N THR A 320 5.76 -13.76 -3.95
CA THR A 320 5.93 -12.31 -3.91
C THR A 320 7.20 -11.92 -3.15
N SER A 321 7.37 -12.39 -1.90
CA SER A 321 8.52 -11.98 -1.08
C SER A 321 9.84 -12.55 -1.60
N ALA A 322 9.85 -13.79 -2.12
CA ALA A 322 11.03 -14.33 -2.77
C ALA A 322 11.46 -13.51 -3.99
N THR A 323 10.48 -13.03 -4.76
CA THR A 323 10.71 -12.14 -5.90
C THR A 323 11.26 -10.79 -5.46
N VAL A 324 10.76 -10.21 -4.36
CA VAL A 324 11.28 -8.95 -3.78
C VAL A 324 12.73 -9.11 -3.33
N LEU A 325 13.04 -10.18 -2.58
CA LEU A 325 14.41 -10.46 -2.14
C LEU A 325 15.35 -10.59 -3.34
N GLN A 326 14.95 -11.35 -4.35
CA GLN A 326 15.77 -11.51 -5.55
C GLN A 326 15.96 -10.18 -6.29
N ALA A 327 14.93 -9.34 -6.42
CA ALA A 327 15.03 -8.02 -7.05
C ALA A 327 16.08 -7.13 -6.38
N LEU A 328 16.19 -7.20 -5.05
CA LEU A 328 17.16 -6.47 -4.25
C LEU A 328 18.54 -7.14 -4.16
N GLY A 329 18.72 -8.26 -4.86
CA GLY A 329 19.96 -9.04 -4.87
C GLY A 329 20.20 -9.82 -3.57
N LEU A 330 19.16 -10.04 -2.76
CA LEU A 330 19.21 -10.78 -1.51
C LEU A 330 18.90 -12.26 -1.71
N GLU A 331 19.45 -13.12 -0.85
CA GLU A 331 19.13 -14.54 -0.87
C GLU A 331 17.80 -14.84 -0.21
N THR A 332 17.03 -15.70 -0.88
CA THR A 332 15.90 -16.40 -0.27
C THR A 332 16.44 -17.54 0.59
N HIS A 333 16.10 -17.56 1.87
CA HIS A 333 16.55 -18.60 2.78
C HIS A 333 15.69 -19.87 2.68
N THR A 334 16.27 -21.00 3.10
CA THR A 334 15.72 -22.35 2.90
C THR A 334 14.41 -22.64 3.65
N GLU A 335 13.96 -21.75 4.52
CA GLU A 335 12.75 -21.96 5.31
C GLU A 335 11.47 -21.68 4.52
N TRP A 336 11.55 -20.94 3.42
CA TRP A 336 10.38 -20.56 2.61
C TRP A 336 10.08 -21.58 1.50
N ASP A 337 8.78 -21.77 1.22
CA ASP A 337 8.30 -22.63 0.13
C ASP A 337 8.13 -21.87 -1.20
N SER A 338 8.20 -20.54 -1.12
CA SER A 338 8.10 -19.62 -2.25
C SER A 338 9.30 -19.70 -3.18
N HIS A 339 9.07 -19.44 -4.47
CA HIS A 339 10.11 -19.31 -5.47
C HIS A 339 10.05 -17.94 -6.12
N ALA A 340 11.19 -17.30 -6.34
CA ALA A 340 11.20 -16.03 -7.06
C ALA A 340 10.72 -16.21 -8.50
N ILE A 341 9.89 -15.30 -9.00
CA ILE A 341 9.33 -15.34 -10.34
C ILE A 341 10.39 -14.83 -11.33
N GLU A 342 11.45 -15.61 -11.56
CA GLU A 342 12.65 -15.13 -12.26
C GLU A 342 12.38 -14.65 -13.70
N GLU A 343 11.32 -15.17 -14.33
CA GLU A 343 11.00 -14.87 -15.73
C GLU A 343 10.61 -13.41 -15.98
N ILE A 344 10.26 -12.63 -14.95
CA ILE A 344 9.91 -11.21 -15.09
C ILE A 344 11.14 -10.32 -15.31
N PHE A 345 12.33 -10.75 -14.88
CA PHE A 345 13.52 -9.90 -14.89
C PHE A 345 14.13 -9.79 -16.30
N GLN A 346 14.55 -8.58 -16.70
CA GLN A 346 15.32 -8.38 -17.93
C GLN A 346 16.71 -9.01 -17.81
N LYS A 347 17.37 -8.77 -16.67
CA LYS A 347 18.63 -9.37 -16.28
C LYS A 347 18.50 -9.95 -14.88
N LYS A 348 19.07 -11.15 -14.63
CA LYS A 348 19.12 -11.71 -13.28
C LYS A 348 19.83 -10.71 -12.34
N PRO A 349 19.18 -10.24 -11.26
CA PRO A 349 19.80 -9.31 -10.32
C PRO A 349 21.11 -9.87 -9.77
N ALA A 350 22.16 -9.06 -9.69
CA ALA A 350 23.40 -9.46 -9.06
C ALA A 350 23.19 -9.66 -7.56
N ARG A 351 23.82 -10.71 -7.02
CA ARG A 351 23.78 -10.99 -5.60
C ARG A 351 24.58 -9.91 -4.85
N ARG A 352 23.94 -9.29 -3.86
CA ARG A 352 24.52 -8.30 -2.95
C ARG A 352 24.69 -8.99 -1.60
N THR A 353 25.78 -9.74 -1.44
CA THR A 353 26.10 -10.38 -0.16
C THR A 353 26.51 -9.34 0.86
N THR A 354 26.20 -9.57 2.14
CA THR A 354 26.87 -8.83 3.21
C THR A 354 28.38 -9.10 3.10
N ASP A 355 29.22 -8.08 3.25
CA ASP A 355 30.69 -8.16 3.11
C ASP A 355 31.33 -9.34 3.88
N ASN A 356 30.68 -9.81 4.96
CA ASN A 356 31.06 -10.99 5.74
C ASN A 356 31.27 -12.27 4.92
N GLU A 357 30.56 -12.46 3.80
CA GLU A 357 30.70 -13.67 2.97
C GLU A 357 31.88 -13.57 1.99
N SER A 358 32.24 -12.34 1.60
CA SER A 358 33.38 -12.09 0.72
C SER A 358 34.72 -12.40 1.41
N ASP A 359 34.77 -12.30 2.75
CA ASP A 359 35.93 -12.67 3.55
C ASP A 359 36.04 -14.18 3.77
N ILE A 360 34.91 -14.91 3.84
CA ILE A 360 34.93 -16.38 3.94
C ILE A 360 35.42 -17.00 2.62
N GLN A 361 34.98 -16.50 1.47
CA GLN A 361 35.47 -16.98 0.17
C GLN A 361 36.95 -16.65 -0.09
N LYS A 362 37.46 -15.51 0.41
CA LYS A 362 38.90 -15.18 0.32
C LYS A 362 39.77 -16.03 1.25
N THR A 363 39.20 -16.52 2.36
CA THR A 363 39.93 -17.36 3.33
C THR A 363 39.92 -18.83 2.92
N ALA A 364 38.94 -19.30 2.14
CA ALA A 364 38.87 -20.66 1.61
C ALA A 364 39.76 -20.92 0.37
N ILE A 365 40.38 -19.87 -0.20
CA ILE A 365 41.28 -19.94 -1.37
C ILE A 365 42.76 -19.68 -0.97
N ARG A 366 43.07 -19.68 0.33
CA ARG A 366 44.43 -19.76 0.87
C ARG A 366 44.61 -21.04 1.65
#